data_AF-A0A821ARK9-F1
#
_entry.id   AF-A0A821ARK9-F1
#
_cell.length_a   1.000
_cell.length_b   1.000
_cell.length_c   1.000
_cell.angle_alpha   90.00
_cell.angle_beta   90.00
_cell.angle_gamma   90.00
#
_symmetry.space_group_name_H-M   'P 1'
#
loop_
_entity.id
_entity.type
_entity.pdbx_description
1 polymer ?
#
loop_
_entity_poly.entity_id
_entity_poly.type
_entity_poly.pdbx_seq_one_letter_code
_entity_poly.pdbx_strand_id
1 'polypeptide(L)'
;MKPTDSQWIKAPGVEFFKAIRSALGDPLPLIVEDLGILTKEVFDLRDQFNLPGMRIFRFGFLHHPHNYIRNCVAYKGTHDHPTVLGWWTQHASDNEKKTFVTYI
;
A
#
# COMPACT_ATOMS: atom_id res chain seq x y z
N MET A 1 -4.19 -22.54 -17.36
CA MET A 1 -2.84 -22.00 -17.10
C MET A 1 -2.79 -21.64 -15.63
N LYS A 2 -1.87 -22.22 -14.84
CA LYS A 2 -1.73 -21.82 -13.43
C LYS A 2 -0.90 -20.53 -13.37
N PRO A 3 -1.07 -19.67 -12.34
CA PRO A 3 -0.21 -18.50 -12.17
C PRO A 3 1.29 -18.82 -12.17
N THR A 4 1.64 -20.05 -11.76
CA THR A 4 3.01 -20.58 -11.73
C THR A 4 3.66 -20.75 -13.10
N ASP A 5 2.87 -20.75 -14.18
CA ASP A 5 3.36 -20.96 -15.54
C ASP A 5 3.54 -19.62 -16.28
N SER A 6 3.68 -18.52 -15.54
CA SER A 6 3.81 -17.15 -16.06
C SER A 6 5.09 -16.47 -15.61
N GLN A 7 5.45 -15.39 -16.29
CA GLN A 7 6.65 -14.61 -16.00
C GLN A 7 6.32 -13.12 -15.85
N TRP A 8 7.10 -12.44 -15.03
CA TRP A 8 7.04 -10.99 -14.91
C TRP A 8 7.60 -10.32 -16.17
N ILE A 9 6.82 -9.41 -16.76
CA ILE A 9 7.24 -8.60 -17.90
C ILE A 9 7.45 -7.17 -17.43
N LYS A 10 8.58 -6.55 -17.80
CA LYS A 10 8.88 -5.16 -17.43
C LYS A 10 7.93 -4.21 -18.15
N ALA A 11 7.24 -3.37 -17.38
CA ALA A 11 6.45 -2.26 -17.87
C ALA A 11 7.33 -1.01 -18.13
N PRO A 12 6.85 -0.01 -18.88
CA PRO A 12 7.63 1.21 -19.19
C PRO A 12 8.05 2.05 -17.98
N GLY A 13 7.41 1.87 -16.82
CA GLY A 13 7.80 2.48 -15.54
C GLY A 13 7.94 4.01 -15.64
N VAL A 14 9.19 4.49 -15.60
CA VAL A 14 9.55 5.91 -15.64
C VAL A 14 8.98 6.64 -16.86
N GLU A 15 9.03 6.03 -18.05
CA GLU A 15 8.58 6.70 -19.27
C GLU A 15 7.06 6.95 -19.26
N PHE A 16 6.30 6.04 -18.65
CA PHE A 16 4.86 6.23 -18.45
C PHE A 16 4.57 7.41 -17.51
N PHE A 17 5.23 7.47 -16.36
CA PHE A 17 5.00 8.56 -15.40
C PHE A 17 5.52 9.91 -15.89
N LYS A 18 6.58 9.96 -16.70
CA LYS A 18 6.99 11.18 -17.42
C LYS A 18 5.89 11.69 -18.35
N ALA A 19 5.28 10.79 -19.13
CA ALA A 19 4.18 11.15 -20.03
C ALA A 19 2.96 11.68 -19.26
N ILE A 20 2.59 11.03 -18.14
CA ILE A 20 1.51 11.52 -17.27
C ILE A 20 1.84 12.91 -16.72
N ARG A 21 3.05 13.13 -16.19
CA ARG A 21 3.43 14.45 -15.65
C ARG A 21 3.41 15.52 -16.73
N SER A 22 3.82 15.20 -17.95
CA SER A 22 3.72 16.14 -19.07
C SER A 22 2.27 16.49 -19.43
N ALA A 23 1.32 15.57 -19.23
CA ALA A 23 -0.08 15.77 -19.56
C ALA A 23 -0.89 16.42 -18.43
N LEU A 24 -0.59 16.09 -17.17
CA LEU A 24 -1.39 16.47 -16.00
C LEU A 24 -0.69 17.52 -15.09
N GLY A 25 0.59 17.79 -15.33
CA GLY A 25 1.38 18.69 -14.49
C GLY A 25 1.94 18.03 -13.23
N ASP A 26 2.45 18.87 -12.33
CA ASP A 26 3.03 18.48 -11.05
C ASP A 26 2.44 19.39 -9.95
N PRO A 27 2.01 18.85 -8.79
CA PRO A 27 2.06 17.44 -8.38
C PRO A 27 1.10 16.54 -9.17
N LEU A 28 1.49 15.29 -9.39
CA LEU A 28 0.64 14.28 -9.99
C LEU A 28 -0.56 13.94 -9.07
N PRO A 29 -1.81 13.94 -9.58
CA PRO A 29 -3.00 13.66 -8.78
C PRO A 29 -3.24 12.15 -8.60
N LEU A 30 -2.23 11.43 -8.12
CA LEU A 30 -2.24 9.97 -7.99
C LEU A 30 -1.90 9.54 -6.55
N ILE A 31 -2.55 8.48 -6.09
CA ILE A 31 -2.17 7.71 -4.89
C ILE A 31 -1.82 6.31 -5.38
N VAL A 32 -0.67 5.78 -4.94
CA VAL A 32 -0.22 4.45 -5.32
C VAL A 32 -0.70 3.43 -4.30
N GLU A 33 -1.46 2.45 -4.78
CA GLU A 33 -1.74 1.23 -4.03
C GLU A 33 -0.48 0.35 -4.06
N ASP A 34 0.34 0.48 -3.02
CA ASP A 34 1.64 -0.16 -2.88
C ASP A 34 1.63 -1.24 -1.77
N LEU A 35 0.59 -2.08 -1.80
CA LEU A 35 0.39 -3.13 -0.81
C LEU A 35 0.89 -4.50 -1.31
N GLY A 36 1.13 -5.43 -0.38
CA GLY A 36 1.57 -6.79 -0.70
C GLY A 36 3.08 -6.96 -0.84
N ILE A 37 3.50 -7.96 -1.62
CA ILE A 37 4.92 -8.29 -1.81
C ILE A 37 5.43 -7.48 -2.99
N LEU A 38 6.16 -6.41 -2.69
CA LEU A 38 6.72 -5.50 -3.68
C LEU A 38 8.25 -5.52 -3.66
N THR A 39 8.84 -5.16 -4.80
CA THR A 39 10.28 -5.06 -4.95
C THR A 39 10.74 -3.62 -4.71
N LYS A 40 12.04 -3.42 -4.43
CA LYS A 40 12.62 -2.10 -4.20
C LYS A 40 12.37 -1.16 -5.40
N GLU A 41 12.40 -1.69 -6.62
CA GLU A 41 12.17 -0.91 -7.84
C GLU A 41 10.78 -0.26 -7.88
N VAL A 42 9.77 -0.86 -7.25
CA VAL A 42 8.42 -0.28 -7.16
C VAL A 42 8.45 0.95 -6.25
N PHE A 43 9.10 0.84 -5.09
CA PHE A 43 9.23 1.96 -4.15
C PHE A 43 10.09 3.09 -4.74
N ASP A 44 11.20 2.76 -5.39
CA ASP A 44 12.05 3.74 -6.07
C ASP A 44 11.28 4.51 -7.15
N LEU A 45 10.44 3.82 -7.94
CA LEU A 45 9.59 4.45 -8.95
C LEU A 45 8.54 5.36 -8.33
N ARG A 46 7.83 4.91 -7.28
CA ARG A 46 6.85 5.73 -6.54
C ARG A 46 7.51 7.02 -6.02
N ASP A 47 8.66 6.87 -5.37
CA ASP A 47 9.36 7.97 -4.69
C ASP A 47 9.98 8.96 -5.68
N GLN A 48 10.46 8.49 -6.84
CA GLN A 48 10.96 9.34 -7.92
C GLN A 48 9.89 10.33 -8.42
N PHE A 49 8.62 9.94 -8.38
CA PHE A 49 7.50 10.79 -8.78
C PHE A 49 6.79 11.46 -7.60
N ASN A 50 7.35 11.36 -6.39
CA ASN A 50 6.81 11.90 -5.13
C ASN A 50 5.35 11.48 -4.87
N LEU A 51 4.99 10.26 -5.27
CA LEU A 51 3.62 9.78 -5.16
C LEU A 51 3.36 9.23 -3.75
N PRO A 52 2.24 9.59 -3.09
CA PRO A 52 1.89 9.01 -1.80
C PRO A 52 1.53 7.52 -1.96
N GLY A 53 2.14 6.68 -1.12
CA GLY A 53 1.75 5.28 -0.95
C GLY A 53 0.60 5.09 0.04
N MET A 54 0.10 3.87 0.19
CA MET A 54 -0.96 3.50 1.11
C MET A 54 -0.42 2.84 2.38
N ARG A 55 -1.06 3.11 3.52
CA ARG A 55 -0.83 2.37 4.76
C ARG A 55 -2.14 1.85 5.33
N ILE A 56 -2.20 0.56 5.65
CA ILE A 56 -3.37 -0.08 6.24
C ILE A 56 -2.99 -0.64 7.59
N PHE A 57 -3.49 -0.03 8.67
CA PHE A 57 -3.11 -0.38 10.05
C PHE A 57 -3.10 -1.88 10.35
N ARG A 58 -4.06 -2.63 9.78
CA ARG A 58 -4.22 -4.07 9.98
C ARG A 58 -3.14 -4.96 9.35
N PHE A 59 -2.27 -4.42 8.49
CA PHE A 59 -1.23 -5.19 7.80
C PHE A 59 0.06 -5.37 8.62
N GLY A 60 0.02 -5.06 9.92
CA GLY A 60 1.10 -5.33 10.85
C GLY A 60 2.21 -4.27 10.83
N PHE A 61 3.42 -4.69 11.20
CA PHE A 61 4.48 -3.80 11.69
C PHE A 61 4.74 -2.56 10.82
N LEU A 62 5.00 -2.74 9.52
CA LEU A 62 5.30 -1.63 8.59
C LEU A 62 4.13 -0.67 8.36
N HIS A 63 2.92 -1.09 8.75
CA HIS A 63 1.71 -0.30 8.67
C HIS A 63 1.21 0.20 10.03
N HIS A 64 2.07 0.17 11.05
CA HIS A 64 1.81 0.88 12.30
C HIS A 64 2.17 2.37 12.18
N PRO A 65 1.43 3.27 12.86
CA PRO A 65 1.61 4.71 12.79
C PRO A 65 3.04 5.21 13.00
N HIS A 66 3.83 4.58 13.88
CA HIS A 66 5.22 4.98 14.11
C HIS A 66 6.15 4.71 12.91
N ASN A 67 5.73 3.87 11.96
CA ASN A 67 6.46 3.57 10.72
C ASN A 67 5.91 4.34 9.51
N TYR A 68 4.93 5.24 9.69
CA TYR A 68 4.39 6.02 8.59
C TYR A 68 5.41 7.05 8.10
N ILE A 69 5.67 7.03 6.80
CA ILE A 69 6.32 8.15 6.13
C ILE A 69 5.29 9.28 5.97
N ARG A 70 5.77 10.54 5.88
CA ARG A 70 4.87 11.68 5.69
C ARG A 70 4.06 11.61 4.39
N ASN A 71 4.69 11.15 3.30
CA ASN A 71 4.04 11.05 2.00
C ASN A 71 3.28 9.72 1.86
N CYS A 72 2.23 9.54 2.66
CA CYS A 72 1.35 8.38 2.55
C CYS A 72 -0.09 8.74 2.90
N VAL A 73 -1.01 7.86 2.51
CA VAL A 73 -2.42 7.92 2.91
C VAL A 73 -2.73 6.72 3.80
N ALA A 74 -3.10 7.01 5.03
CA ALA A 74 -3.42 6.00 6.03
C ALA A 74 -4.90 5.66 6.04
N TYR A 75 -5.22 4.37 5.96
CA TYR A 75 -6.57 3.82 5.98
C TYR A 75 -6.72 2.83 7.13
N LYS A 76 -7.93 2.77 7.70
CA LYS A 76 -8.30 1.70 8.65
C LYS A 76 -8.42 0.34 7.95
N GLY A 77 -8.79 0.37 6.67
CA GLY A 77 -8.99 -0.76 5.76
C GLY A 77 -9.47 -0.24 4.40
N THR A 78 -9.41 -1.08 3.37
CA THR A 78 -10.03 -0.81 2.04
C THR A 78 -11.38 -1.52 1.94
N HIS A 79 -12.02 -1.41 0.78
CA HIS A 79 -13.24 -2.15 0.43
C HIS A 79 -13.00 -3.68 0.35
N ASP A 80 -11.76 -4.13 0.19
CA ASP A 80 -11.40 -5.56 0.18
C ASP A 80 -11.37 -6.18 1.59
N HIS A 81 -11.55 -5.36 2.62
CA HIS A 81 -11.46 -5.79 4.00
C HIS A 81 -12.80 -5.68 4.72
N PRO A 82 -13.06 -6.54 5.72
CA PRO A 82 -14.17 -6.32 6.64
C PRO A 82 -14.06 -4.95 7.31
N THR A 83 -15.19 -4.39 7.75
CA THR A 83 -15.17 -3.20 8.62
C THR A 83 -14.30 -3.45 9.85
N VAL A 84 -13.81 -2.39 10.52
CA VAL A 84 -12.99 -2.55 11.73
C VAL A 84 -13.73 -3.36 12.80
N LEU A 85 -15.02 -3.09 13.01
CA LEU A 85 -15.86 -3.83 13.94
C LEU A 85 -16.09 -5.28 13.49
N GLY A 86 -16.35 -5.50 12.20
CA GLY A 86 -16.52 -6.84 11.65
C GLY A 86 -15.27 -7.69 11.81
N TRP A 87 -14.10 -7.11 11.51
CA TRP A 87 -12.81 -7.76 11.78
C TRP A 87 -12.64 -8.09 13.26
N TRP A 88 -12.83 -7.12 14.16
CA TRP A 88 -12.63 -7.33 15.59
C TRP A 88 -13.53 -8.43 16.16
N THR A 89 -14.80 -8.47 15.75
CA THR A 89 -15.78 -9.39 16.33
C THR A 89 -15.78 -10.77 15.69
N GLN A 90 -15.43 -10.89 14.40
CA GLN A 90 -15.64 -12.13 13.63
C GLN A 90 -14.37 -12.73 13.02
N HIS A 91 -13.29 -11.95 12.83
CA HIS A 91 -12.13 -12.41 12.05
C HIS A 91 -10.80 -12.35 12.82
N ALA A 92 -10.64 -11.42 13.75
CA ALA A 92 -9.40 -11.23 14.49
C ALA A 92 -9.18 -12.38 15.48
N SER A 93 -8.00 -13.00 15.40
CA SER A 93 -7.51 -13.94 16.40
C SER A 93 -7.21 -13.25 17.74
N ASP A 94 -7.18 -14.01 18.83
CA ASP A 94 -6.87 -13.48 20.16
C ASP A 94 -5.49 -12.81 20.22
N ASN A 95 -4.51 -13.34 19.46
CA ASN A 95 -3.18 -12.75 19.38
C ASN A 95 -3.17 -11.39 18.66
N GLU A 96 -3.91 -11.27 17.55
CA GLU A 96 -4.07 -9.99 16.84
C GLU A 96 -4.77 -8.96 17.73
N LYS A 97 -5.83 -9.36 18.44
CA LYS A 97 -6.53 -8.50 19.41
C LYS A 97 -5.60 -8.02 20.52
N LYS A 98 -4.82 -8.93 21.10
CA LYS A 98 -3.84 -8.60 22.15
C LYS A 98 -2.79 -7.61 21.63
N THR A 99 -2.25 -7.86 20.44
CA THR A 99 -1.25 -6.98 19.81
C THR A 99 -1.84 -5.59 19.54
N PHE A 100 -3.06 -5.53 19.01
CA PHE A 100 -3.77 -4.30 18.74
C PHE A 100 -3.96 -3.44 20.00
N VAL A 101 -4.44 -4.05 21.09
CA VAL A 101 -4.67 -3.37 22.38
C VAL A 101 -3.37 -2.99 23.07
N THR A 102 -2.29 -3.74 22.87
CA THR A 102 -0.98 -3.40 23.46
C THR A 102 -0.33 -2.21 22.74
N TYR A 103 -0.64 -2.04 21.45
CA TYR A 103 -0.04 -1.00 20.61
C TYR A 103 -0.72 0.37 20.77
N ILE A 104 -2.01 0.40 21.13
CA ILE A 104 -2.82 1.62 21.33
C ILE A 104 -2.83 1.99 22.81
#